data_AF-A0A329SVZ5-F1
#
_entry.id   AF-A0A329SVZ5-F1
#
_cell.length_a   1.000
_cell.length_b   1.000
_cell.length_c   1.000
_cell.angle_alpha   90.00
_cell.angle_beta   90.00
_cell.angle_gamma   90.00
#
_symmetry.space_group_name_H-M   'P 1'
#
loop_
_entity.id
_entity.type
_entity.pdbx_description
1 polymer ?
#
loop_
_entity_poly.entity_id
_entity_poly.type
_entity_poly.pdbx_seq_one_letter_code
_entity_poly.pdbx_strand_id
1 'polypeptide(L)'
;MEPLKLELSPVQKKMAQPKSPNSVDASKSRRLPAEVRRARHRDRMQRQRLAEKNSIEIKRVEVERLTRELEHAIQRLSIEVEERKIDDGQRSETFPSLEEDSSLNLEGDKDDLWKGQSTAARLVQQRYLSLVLKQGSITEENRRLSERFRLWEKFIKLLGVEHERLPKNSINLEELLVPEGGAGRWVDFSEDEPVIFYQPIARNACLELGFITYQRMQEMLRGPGARKLYNEAFGWKVYFSMHEDKMSKVRMQHRFTKRISAIDANGERVTGDTLAKATWKIISTPELYSQMYRSPMTSKMLQHVDAHTSVMMRTFPDANAVMRMRFVCLVVQVQDCVIDENAGVNGKNDTRRRVTMLTSILDPDKCFPRASTHTPSPMAEWMREGMSYLSFTEIDEENSVEIEYGGLTNVDSETASCTGLPFVTMNMGEALVRWEQLVTPMRTLSITEK
;
A
#
# COMPACT_ATOMS: atom_id res chain seq x y z
N MET A 1 60.42 18.20 44.79
CA MET A 1 59.88 19.26 43.92
C MET A 1 59.71 18.67 42.53
N GLU A 2 58.51 18.22 42.22
CA GLU A 2 58.07 18.05 40.82
C GLU A 2 57.85 19.44 40.19
N PRO A 3 57.93 19.52 38.86
CA PRO A 3 56.98 20.34 38.13
C PRO A 3 56.19 19.51 37.11
N LEU A 4 54.88 19.65 37.24
CA LEU A 4 53.82 19.10 36.40
C LEU A 4 53.96 19.52 34.92
N LYS A 5 53.87 18.54 34.01
CA LYS A 5 53.58 18.77 32.60
C LYS A 5 52.07 18.77 32.39
N LEU A 6 51.52 19.96 32.16
CA LEU A 6 50.13 20.16 31.73
C LEU A 6 49.95 19.64 30.29
N GLU A 7 49.03 18.69 30.16
CA GLU A 7 48.52 18.21 28.88
C GLU A 7 47.72 19.30 28.16
N LEU A 8 47.98 19.47 26.87
CA LEU A 8 47.17 20.29 25.97
C LEU A 8 46.54 19.41 24.88
N SER A 9 45.25 19.67 24.66
CA SER A 9 44.28 18.92 23.87
C SER A 9 44.65 18.75 22.38
N PRO A 10 44.25 17.64 21.71
CA PRO A 10 44.66 17.30 20.35
C PRO A 10 44.13 18.21 19.23
N VAL A 11 43.31 19.21 19.56
CA VAL A 11 42.55 20.01 18.59
C VAL A 11 43.36 21.15 17.94
N GLN A 12 44.55 21.50 18.47
CA GLN A 12 45.34 22.65 17.98
C GLN A 12 46.63 22.30 17.22
N LYS A 13 46.91 21.02 16.96
CA LYS A 13 48.13 20.58 16.23
C LYS A 13 47.99 20.48 14.70
N LYS A 14 46.87 20.95 14.11
CA LYS A 14 46.57 20.73 12.67
C LYS A 14 46.69 21.95 11.76
N MET A 15 47.23 23.08 12.22
CA MET A 15 47.49 24.23 11.36
C MET A 15 48.93 24.71 11.54
N ALA A 16 49.82 24.17 10.70
CA ALA A 16 51.06 24.80 10.18
C ALA A 16 52.06 23.71 9.78
N GLN A 17 52.24 23.49 8.46
CA GLN A 17 53.55 23.38 7.80
C GLN A 17 53.40 23.15 6.27
N PRO A 18 54.42 23.48 5.46
CA PRO A 18 54.25 24.17 4.18
C PRO A 18 54.23 23.27 2.94
N LYS A 19 53.67 23.83 1.85
CA LYS A 19 53.62 23.26 0.50
C LYS A 19 55.01 23.26 -0.15
N SER A 20 55.42 22.14 -0.73
CA SER A 20 56.38 22.09 -1.84
C SER A 20 55.80 21.25 -2.99
N PRO A 21 56.15 21.54 -4.26
CA PRO A 21 55.43 21.08 -5.42
C PRO A 21 56.06 19.80 -5.97
N ASN A 22 55.27 18.71 -6.01
CA ASN A 22 55.39 17.68 -7.03
C ASN A 22 54.10 16.86 -7.02
N SER A 23 53.23 17.21 -7.96
CA SER A 23 51.95 16.56 -8.24
C SER A 23 52.17 15.28 -9.06
N VAL A 24 51.97 14.12 -8.46
CA VAL A 24 51.52 12.92 -9.17
C VAL A 24 50.54 12.16 -8.27
N ASP A 25 49.37 11.87 -8.84
CA ASP A 25 48.19 11.20 -8.30
C ASP A 25 48.39 10.14 -7.22
N ALA A 26 47.80 10.37 -6.03
CA ALA A 26 47.56 9.31 -5.05
C ALA A 26 46.46 9.66 -4.02
N SER A 27 45.19 9.72 -4.44
CA SER A 27 44.03 9.71 -3.53
C SER A 27 43.10 8.51 -3.78
N LYS A 28 43.67 7.32 -3.99
CA LYS A 28 42.93 6.07 -3.81
C LYS A 28 42.88 5.74 -2.33
N SER A 29 41.69 5.91 -1.73
CA SER A 29 41.28 5.31 -0.46
C SER A 29 41.86 3.90 -0.31
N ARG A 30 42.87 3.74 0.56
CA ARG A 30 43.50 2.45 0.85
C ARG A 30 42.50 1.60 1.65
N ARG A 31 41.56 0.99 0.95
CA ARG A 31 40.62 0.02 1.52
C ARG A 31 41.43 -1.09 2.18
N LEU A 32 41.15 -1.38 3.45
CA LEU A 32 41.79 -2.49 4.17
C LEU A 32 41.71 -3.78 3.34
N PRO A 33 42.77 -4.61 3.33
CA PRO A 33 42.79 -5.88 2.61
C PRO A 33 41.53 -6.70 2.90
N ALA A 34 40.99 -7.37 1.89
CA ALA A 34 39.73 -8.11 1.98
C ALA A 34 39.74 -9.15 3.12
N GLU A 35 40.91 -9.69 3.46
CA GLU A 35 41.10 -10.61 4.57
C GLU A 35 40.92 -9.96 5.95
N VAL A 36 41.44 -8.75 6.15
CA VAL A 36 41.25 -7.97 7.38
C VAL A 36 39.78 -7.58 7.57
N ARG A 37 39.08 -7.23 6.47
CA ARG A 37 37.64 -6.95 6.51
C ARG A 37 36.82 -8.19 6.87
N ARG A 38 37.17 -9.36 6.31
CA ARG A 38 36.54 -10.66 6.65
C ARG A 38 36.80 -11.06 8.10
N ALA A 39 38.00 -10.84 8.62
CA ALA A 39 38.34 -11.10 10.02
C ALA A 39 37.53 -10.21 10.99
N ARG A 40 37.47 -8.90 10.73
CA ARG A 40 36.67 -7.96 11.54
C ARG A 40 35.18 -8.26 11.49
N HIS A 41 34.67 -8.69 10.33
CA HIS A 41 33.27 -9.11 10.21
C HIS A 41 32.98 -10.36 11.04
N ARG A 42 33.88 -11.37 11.00
CA ARG A 42 33.76 -12.57 11.84
C ARG A 42 33.76 -12.25 13.34
N ASP A 43 34.67 -11.39 13.79
CA ASP A 43 34.74 -10.95 15.19
C ASP A 43 33.46 -10.18 15.59
N ARG A 44 32.96 -9.28 14.73
CA ARG A 44 31.69 -8.56 14.99
C ARG A 44 30.50 -9.51 15.12
N MET A 45 30.41 -10.51 14.25
CA MET A 45 29.35 -11.52 14.29
C MET A 45 29.45 -12.41 15.54
N GLN A 46 30.66 -12.74 16.00
CA GLN A 46 30.83 -13.50 17.24
C GLN A 46 30.39 -12.69 18.47
N ARG A 47 30.76 -11.41 18.54
CA ARG A 47 30.33 -10.53 19.64
C ARG A 47 28.81 -10.34 19.65
N GLN A 48 28.21 -10.18 18.48
CA GLN A 48 26.75 -10.08 18.37
C GLN A 48 26.06 -11.36 18.86
N ARG A 49 26.53 -12.55 18.44
CA ARG A 49 25.98 -13.84 18.90
C ARG A 49 26.12 -14.02 20.41
N LEU A 50 27.23 -13.59 21.01
CA LEU A 50 27.43 -13.63 22.45
C LEU A 50 26.49 -12.67 23.19
N ALA A 51 26.29 -11.46 22.66
CA ALA A 51 25.34 -10.50 23.23
C ALA A 51 23.88 -11.00 23.15
N GLU A 52 23.50 -11.61 22.02
CA GLU A 52 22.19 -12.24 21.85
C GLU A 52 22.00 -13.43 22.81
N LYS A 53 23.02 -14.28 22.96
CA LYS A 53 22.99 -15.39 23.93
C LYS A 53 22.82 -14.89 25.36
N ASN A 54 23.56 -13.87 25.77
CA ASN A 54 23.42 -13.27 27.10
C ASN A 54 22.05 -12.61 27.28
N SER A 55 21.51 -11.95 26.25
CA SER A 55 20.16 -11.37 26.31
C SER A 55 19.07 -12.43 26.47
N ILE A 56 19.21 -13.58 25.80
CA ILE A 56 18.28 -14.70 25.96
C ILE A 56 18.35 -15.26 27.38
N GLU A 57 19.55 -15.41 27.94
CA GLU A 57 19.72 -15.95 29.29
C GLU A 57 19.11 -15.03 30.35
N ILE A 58 19.32 -13.72 30.24
CA ILE A 58 18.68 -12.72 31.12
C ILE A 58 17.15 -12.81 31.04
N LYS A 59 16.61 -12.94 29.81
CA LYS A 59 15.16 -13.08 29.61
C LYS A 59 14.62 -14.38 30.19
N ARG A 60 15.38 -15.48 30.18
CA ARG A 60 14.97 -16.75 30.81
C ARG A 60 14.86 -16.62 32.31
N VAL A 61 15.88 -16.03 32.96
CA VAL A 61 15.86 -15.79 34.41
C VAL A 61 14.68 -14.89 34.80
N GLU A 62 14.38 -13.87 34.00
CA GLU A 62 13.24 -12.97 34.24
C GLU A 62 11.89 -13.68 34.07
N VAL A 63 11.77 -14.56 33.08
CA VAL A 63 10.55 -15.39 32.91
C VAL A 63 10.37 -16.30 34.12
N GLU A 64 11.42 -16.99 34.59
CA GLU A 64 11.33 -17.83 35.78
C GLU A 64 10.94 -17.03 37.04
N ARG A 65 11.45 -15.81 37.19
CA ARG A 65 11.07 -14.90 38.28
C ARG A 65 9.58 -14.56 38.21
N LEU A 66 9.10 -14.14 37.04
CA LEU A 66 7.70 -13.78 36.82
C LEU A 66 6.76 -14.98 36.99
N THR A 67 7.19 -16.18 36.61
CA THR A 67 6.41 -17.41 36.83
C THR A 67 6.23 -17.67 38.33
N ARG A 68 7.29 -17.55 39.14
CA ARG A 68 7.17 -17.71 40.60
C ARG A 68 6.30 -16.63 41.24
N GLU A 69 6.38 -15.39 40.77
CA GLU A 69 5.51 -14.30 41.26
C GLU A 69 4.04 -14.56 40.94
N LEU A 70 3.75 -15.08 39.75
CA LEU A 70 2.40 -15.46 39.36
C LEU A 70 1.87 -16.62 40.20
N GLU A 71 2.69 -17.66 40.43
CA GLU A 71 2.33 -18.78 41.30
C GLU A 71 2.01 -18.31 42.73
N HIS A 72 2.82 -17.41 43.29
CA HIS A 72 2.55 -16.80 44.60
C HIS A 72 1.30 -15.92 44.61
N ALA A 73 0.99 -15.20 43.52
CA ALA A 73 -0.25 -14.43 43.42
C ALA A 73 -1.48 -15.33 43.36
N ILE A 74 -1.41 -16.44 42.62
CA ILE A 74 -2.48 -17.44 42.53
C ILE A 74 -2.71 -18.07 43.91
N GLN A 75 -1.65 -18.48 44.61
CA GLN A 75 -1.78 -19.05 45.97
C GLN A 75 -2.42 -18.08 46.95
N ARG A 76 -2.03 -16.79 46.93
CA ARG A 76 -2.64 -15.75 47.78
C ARG A 76 -4.13 -15.58 47.48
N LEU A 77 -4.50 -15.48 46.21
CA LEU A 77 -5.90 -15.35 45.80
C LEU A 77 -6.72 -16.60 46.16
N SER A 78 -6.13 -17.80 46.07
CA SER A 78 -6.80 -19.03 46.50
C SER A 78 -7.05 -19.05 48.00
N ILE A 79 -6.11 -18.55 48.83
CA ILE A 79 -6.30 -18.43 50.27
C ILE A 79 -7.39 -17.40 50.59
N GLU A 80 -7.37 -16.21 49.98
CA GLU A 80 -8.40 -15.17 50.18
C GLU A 80 -9.81 -15.65 49.80
N VAL A 81 -9.94 -16.47 48.75
CA VAL A 81 -11.23 -17.04 48.34
C VAL A 81 -11.73 -18.07 49.34
N GLU A 82 -10.86 -18.90 49.92
CA GLU A 82 -11.29 -19.86 50.93
C GLU A 82 -11.55 -19.21 52.30
N GLU A 83 -10.84 -18.14 52.65
CA GLU A 83 -11.15 -17.33 53.84
C GLU A 83 -12.51 -16.63 53.70
N ARG A 84 -12.85 -16.10 52.53
CA ARG A 84 -14.18 -15.51 52.28
C ARG A 84 -15.31 -16.55 52.31
N LYS A 85 -15.07 -17.79 51.89
CA LYS A 85 -16.08 -18.87 52.01
C LYS A 85 -16.33 -19.30 53.46
N ILE A 86 -15.36 -19.12 54.36
CA ILE A 86 -15.53 -19.43 55.78
C ILE A 86 -16.31 -18.28 56.47
N ASP A 87 -16.21 -17.05 55.98
CA ASP A 87 -16.90 -15.87 56.53
C ASP A 87 -18.34 -15.69 56.01
N ASP A 88 -18.65 -16.16 54.79
CA ASP A 88 -19.99 -16.08 54.17
C ASP A 88 -20.95 -17.24 54.54
N GLY A 89 -20.70 -17.92 55.66
CA GLY A 89 -21.61 -18.92 56.23
C GLY A 89 -23.00 -18.38 56.63
N GLN A 90 -23.30 -17.10 56.38
CA GLN A 90 -24.57 -16.50 56.80
C GLN A 90 -25.00 -15.25 56.01
N ARG A 91 -25.24 -15.37 54.69
CA ARG A 91 -26.38 -14.67 54.05
C ARG A 91 -26.62 -15.10 52.61
N SER A 92 -27.81 -15.68 52.41
CA SER A 92 -28.44 -15.91 51.12
C SER A 92 -28.88 -14.58 50.50
N GLU A 93 -28.31 -14.18 49.37
CA GLU A 93 -29.00 -13.31 48.40
C GLU A 93 -28.76 -13.78 46.96
N THR A 94 -29.81 -14.38 46.44
CA THR A 94 -30.32 -14.43 45.07
C THR A 94 -29.63 -13.49 44.07
N PHE A 95 -29.14 -14.06 42.96
CA PHE A 95 -28.98 -13.34 41.69
C PHE A 95 -29.83 -14.01 40.60
N PRO A 96 -30.40 -13.23 39.67
CA PRO A 96 -31.51 -13.66 38.82
C PRO A 96 -31.02 -14.48 37.62
N SER A 97 -31.78 -15.54 37.34
CA SER A 97 -31.75 -16.30 36.10
C SER A 97 -32.18 -15.43 34.91
N LEU A 98 -31.45 -15.52 33.81
CA LEU A 98 -31.94 -15.18 32.47
C LEU A 98 -31.78 -16.43 31.60
N GLU A 99 -32.93 -16.87 31.09
CA GLU A 99 -33.17 -18.07 30.31
C GLU A 99 -32.57 -17.99 28.89
N GLU A 100 -32.16 -19.12 28.32
CA GLU A 100 -32.83 -19.75 27.16
C GLU A 100 -31.97 -20.88 26.54
N ASP A 101 -32.51 -22.09 26.70
CA ASP A 101 -32.63 -23.20 25.74
C ASP A 101 -31.61 -23.41 24.60
N SER A 102 -31.00 -24.61 24.60
CA SER A 102 -31.36 -25.67 23.64
C SER A 102 -30.50 -26.93 23.85
N SER A 103 -31.17 -28.02 24.18
CA SER A 103 -30.64 -29.35 24.40
C SER A 103 -30.36 -30.08 23.08
N LEU A 104 -29.21 -30.74 22.97
CA LEU A 104 -29.09 -32.02 22.25
C LEU A 104 -28.10 -32.94 22.97
N ASN A 105 -28.65 -34.07 23.40
CA ASN A 105 -28.03 -35.15 24.15
C ASN A 105 -26.89 -35.83 23.38
N LEU A 106 -25.86 -36.25 24.12
CA LEU A 106 -25.15 -37.50 23.86
C LEU A 106 -24.72 -38.07 25.21
N GLU A 107 -25.44 -39.11 25.63
CA GLU A 107 -25.05 -40.00 26.71
C GLU A 107 -23.69 -40.64 26.38
N GLY A 108 -22.81 -40.65 27.38
CA GLY A 108 -21.46 -41.17 27.26
C GLY A 108 -20.82 -41.25 28.64
N ASP A 109 -21.42 -42.09 29.47
CA ASP A 109 -20.94 -42.69 30.71
C ASP A 109 -19.41 -42.62 30.89
N LYS A 110 -18.94 -41.70 31.76
CA LYS A 110 -17.65 -41.62 32.47
C LYS A 110 -17.46 -40.20 33.02
N ASP A 111 -17.95 -39.90 34.22
CA ASP A 111 -17.35 -38.85 35.06
C ASP A 111 -17.94 -38.79 36.48
N ASP A 112 -17.71 -39.85 37.26
CA ASP A 112 -17.95 -39.82 38.72
C ASP A 112 -16.71 -39.38 39.51
N LEU A 113 -15.74 -38.68 38.89
CA LEU A 113 -14.52 -38.21 39.57
C LEU A 113 -14.36 -36.68 39.65
N TRP A 114 -15.32 -35.88 39.18
CA TRP A 114 -15.16 -34.41 39.09
C TRP A 114 -16.30 -33.58 39.70
N LYS A 115 -17.14 -34.17 40.55
CA LYS A 115 -18.15 -33.44 41.34
C LYS A 115 -17.51 -32.78 42.56
N GLY A 116 -16.74 -31.71 42.32
CA GLY A 116 -16.15 -30.92 43.40
C GLY A 116 -15.39 -29.67 42.97
N GLN A 117 -15.11 -29.47 41.68
CA GLN A 117 -14.53 -28.21 41.22
C GLN A 117 -15.65 -27.21 40.91
N SER A 118 -15.66 -26.12 41.69
CA SER A 118 -16.49 -24.94 41.45
C SER A 118 -16.51 -24.60 39.95
N THR A 119 -17.68 -24.32 39.41
CA THR A 119 -17.91 -23.95 38.00
C THR A 119 -16.96 -22.86 37.50
N ALA A 120 -16.51 -21.98 38.41
CA ALA A 120 -15.49 -20.96 38.17
C ALA A 120 -14.09 -21.56 37.89
N ALA A 121 -13.67 -22.59 38.61
CA ALA A 121 -12.38 -23.25 38.38
C ALA A 121 -12.32 -23.93 37.00
N ARG A 122 -13.45 -24.51 36.56
CA ARG A 122 -13.56 -25.12 35.23
C ARG A 122 -13.50 -24.07 34.11
N LEU A 123 -14.14 -22.92 34.29
CA LEU A 123 -14.08 -21.79 33.35
C LEU A 123 -12.67 -21.18 33.28
N VAL A 124 -11.97 -21.06 34.41
CA VAL A 124 -10.59 -20.57 34.46
C VAL A 124 -9.64 -21.56 33.77
N GLN A 125 -9.78 -22.87 34.03
CA GLN A 125 -9.00 -23.91 33.33
C GLN A 125 -9.26 -23.91 31.82
N GLN A 126 -10.52 -23.75 31.38
CA GLN A 126 -10.85 -23.69 29.96
C GLN A 126 -10.30 -22.43 29.28
N ARG A 127 -10.35 -21.27 29.95
CA ARG A 127 -9.71 -20.03 29.47
C ARG A 127 -8.19 -20.16 29.42
N TYR A 128 -7.58 -20.79 30.41
CA TYR A 128 -6.14 -21.05 30.43
C TYR A 128 -5.72 -21.98 29.27
N LEU A 129 -6.43 -23.07 29.05
CA LEU A 129 -6.20 -23.97 27.91
C LEU A 129 -6.35 -23.24 26.56
N SER A 130 -7.37 -22.39 26.42
CA SER A 130 -7.56 -21.55 25.23
C SER A 130 -6.40 -20.57 25.01
N LEU A 131 -5.89 -19.95 26.09
CA LEU A 131 -4.75 -19.04 26.04
C LEU A 131 -3.45 -19.76 25.69
N VAL A 132 -3.20 -20.94 26.24
CA VAL A 132 -2.02 -21.76 25.92
C VAL A 132 -2.06 -22.22 24.46
N LEU A 133 -3.22 -22.63 23.95
CA LEU A 133 -3.40 -22.99 22.54
C LEU A 133 -3.21 -21.78 21.62
N LYS A 134 -3.73 -20.60 21.99
CA LYS A 134 -3.47 -19.35 21.26
C LYS A 134 -2.00 -18.97 21.27
N GLN A 135 -1.31 -19.13 22.39
CA GLN A 135 0.14 -18.90 22.49
C GLN A 135 0.93 -19.89 21.61
N GLY A 136 0.51 -21.16 21.56
CA GLY A 136 1.05 -22.15 20.64
C GLY A 136 0.87 -21.76 19.17
N SER A 137 -0.32 -21.29 18.81
CA SER A 137 -0.60 -20.81 17.44
C SER A 137 0.25 -19.59 17.08
N ILE A 138 0.37 -18.61 17.98
CA ILE A 138 1.15 -17.39 17.75
C ILE A 138 2.65 -17.71 17.65
N THR A 139 3.16 -18.64 18.45
CA THR A 139 4.57 -19.03 18.41
C THR A 139 4.92 -19.76 17.11
N GLU A 140 4.04 -20.64 16.63
CA GLU A 140 4.20 -21.31 15.33
C GLU A 140 4.06 -20.33 14.16
N GLU A 141 3.14 -19.37 14.23
CA GLU A 141 2.99 -18.31 13.24
C GLU A 141 4.22 -17.40 13.19
N ASN A 142 4.75 -16.99 14.34
CA ASN A 142 5.99 -16.23 14.44
C ASN A 142 7.19 -17.02 13.89
N ARG A 143 7.22 -18.34 14.08
CA ARG A 143 8.24 -19.21 13.47
C ARG A 143 8.13 -19.20 11.95
N ARG A 144 6.92 -19.35 11.39
CA ARG A 144 6.68 -19.31 9.93
C ARG A 144 6.99 -17.93 9.33
N LEU A 145 6.63 -16.86 10.02
CA LEU A 145 6.96 -15.49 9.61
C LEU A 145 8.47 -15.26 9.60
N SER A 146 9.19 -15.74 10.62
CA SER A 146 10.65 -15.67 10.68
C SER A 146 11.32 -16.45 9.53
N GLU A 147 10.76 -17.60 9.15
CA GLU A 147 11.23 -18.38 8.01
C GLU A 147 10.96 -17.66 6.68
N ARG A 148 9.76 -17.10 6.49
CA ARG A 148 9.44 -16.27 5.31
C ARG A 148 10.33 -15.04 5.23
N PHE A 149 10.61 -14.38 6.35
CA PHE A 149 11.50 -13.24 6.41
C PHE A 149 12.93 -13.63 5.98
N ARG A 150 13.45 -14.76 6.47
CA ARG A 150 14.76 -15.28 6.02
C ARG A 150 14.78 -15.62 4.53
N LEU A 151 13.70 -16.14 3.97
CA LEU A 151 13.58 -16.39 2.53
C LEU A 151 13.53 -15.09 1.74
N TRP A 152 12.80 -14.09 2.22
CA TRP A 152 12.76 -12.76 1.63
C TRP A 152 14.13 -12.07 1.68
N GLU A 153 14.88 -12.15 2.78
CA GLU A 153 16.25 -11.64 2.87
C GLU A 153 17.20 -12.33 1.87
N LYS A 154 17.04 -13.66 1.67
CA LYS A 154 17.79 -14.39 0.63
C LYS A 154 17.43 -13.90 -0.77
N PHE A 155 16.15 -13.66 -1.02
CA PHE A 155 15.67 -13.13 -2.30
C PHE A 155 16.22 -11.72 -2.58
N ILE A 156 16.22 -10.82 -1.59
CA ILE A 156 16.81 -9.48 -1.72
C ILE A 156 18.32 -9.56 -1.98
N LYS A 157 19.04 -10.49 -1.32
CA LYS A 157 20.47 -10.70 -1.61
C LYS A 157 20.70 -11.23 -3.02
N LEU A 158 19.86 -12.14 -3.50
CA LEU A 158 19.91 -12.64 -4.88
C LEU A 158 19.64 -11.52 -5.90
N LEU A 159 18.65 -10.66 -5.64
CA LEU A 159 18.38 -9.47 -6.44
C LEU A 159 19.58 -8.51 -6.47
N GLY A 160 20.26 -8.30 -5.34
CA GLY A 160 21.47 -7.50 -5.30
C GLY A 160 22.61 -8.09 -6.14
N VAL A 161 22.80 -9.42 -6.10
CA VAL A 161 23.81 -10.11 -6.92
C VAL A 161 23.45 -10.09 -8.40
N GLU A 162 22.17 -10.23 -8.78
CA GLU A 162 21.72 -10.09 -10.16
C GLU A 162 21.82 -8.63 -10.65
N HIS A 163 21.52 -7.65 -9.80
CA HIS A 163 21.71 -6.24 -10.10
C HIS A 163 23.18 -5.89 -10.34
N GLU A 164 24.12 -6.56 -9.66
CA GLU A 164 25.56 -6.43 -9.91
C GLU A 164 26.05 -7.18 -11.16
N ARG A 165 25.29 -8.18 -11.66
CA ARG A 165 25.58 -8.94 -12.88
C ARG A 165 25.07 -8.26 -14.15
N LEU A 166 24.06 -7.39 -14.03
CA LEU A 166 23.64 -6.55 -15.14
C LEU A 166 24.81 -5.65 -15.56
N PRO A 167 25.13 -5.57 -16.86
CA PRO A 167 26.14 -4.64 -17.34
C PRO A 167 25.78 -3.24 -16.85
N LYS A 168 26.75 -2.54 -16.25
CA LYS A 168 26.67 -1.11 -15.94
C LYS A 168 26.69 -0.33 -17.26
N ASN A 169 25.72 -0.54 -18.11
CA ASN A 169 25.27 0.51 -19.00
C ASN A 169 24.67 1.52 -18.05
N SER A 170 25.45 2.57 -17.76
CA SER A 170 24.91 3.85 -17.36
C SER A 170 23.82 4.17 -18.37
N ILE A 171 22.58 3.80 -18.06
CA ILE A 171 21.42 4.49 -18.61
C ILE A 171 21.66 5.90 -18.10
N ASN A 172 22.15 6.74 -19.00
CA ASN A 172 22.35 8.14 -18.76
C ASN A 172 20.99 8.66 -18.35
N LEU A 173 20.78 8.91 -17.05
CA LEU A 173 19.53 9.48 -16.55
C LEU A 173 19.31 10.88 -17.16
N GLU A 174 20.38 11.48 -17.69
CA GLU A 174 20.38 12.71 -18.48
C GLU A 174 19.86 12.54 -19.92
N GLU A 175 19.75 11.33 -20.46
CA GLU A 175 19.17 11.07 -21.79
C GLU A 175 17.63 10.84 -21.73
N LEU A 176 17.06 10.76 -20.52
CA LEU A 176 15.61 10.77 -20.27
C LEU A 176 15.06 12.16 -19.89
N LEU A 177 15.93 13.16 -19.73
CA LEU A 177 15.54 14.57 -19.59
C LEU A 177 15.43 15.20 -20.99
N VAL A 178 14.31 14.92 -21.67
CA VAL A 178 14.03 15.47 -23.00
C VAL A 178 13.55 16.93 -22.87
N PRO A 179 14.00 17.86 -23.75
CA PRO A 179 13.73 19.28 -23.65
C PRO A 179 12.24 19.63 -23.82
N GLU A 180 11.84 20.72 -23.17
CA GLU A 180 10.62 21.46 -23.45
C GLU A 180 10.44 21.67 -24.98
N GLY A 181 9.36 21.11 -25.55
CA GLY A 181 8.95 21.40 -26.93
C GLY A 181 9.73 20.68 -28.06
N GLY A 182 10.35 19.53 -27.80
CA GLY A 182 11.21 18.82 -28.76
C GLY A 182 10.52 18.09 -29.93
N ALA A 183 11.29 17.92 -31.01
CA ALA A 183 10.94 17.19 -32.24
C ALA A 183 10.39 15.77 -31.96
N GLY A 184 9.47 15.29 -32.82
CA GLY A 184 8.89 13.96 -32.68
C GLY A 184 9.91 12.81 -32.78
N ARG A 185 9.56 11.63 -32.25
CA ARG A 185 10.47 10.48 -32.15
C ARG A 185 9.77 9.15 -32.39
N TRP A 186 10.54 8.14 -32.77
CA TRP A 186 10.07 6.76 -32.86
C TRP A 186 10.02 6.09 -31.49
N VAL A 187 8.92 5.40 -31.22
CA VAL A 187 8.66 4.70 -29.97
C VAL A 187 8.34 3.25 -30.28
N ASP A 188 9.14 2.35 -29.73
CA ASP A 188 8.83 0.93 -29.65
C ASP A 188 7.82 0.69 -28.52
N PHE A 189 6.62 0.22 -28.80
CA PHE A 189 5.60 0.02 -27.76
C PHE A 189 5.63 -1.40 -27.17
N SER A 190 5.91 -2.40 -28.00
CA SER A 190 5.94 -3.82 -27.65
C SER A 190 6.89 -4.53 -28.61
N GLU A 191 7.62 -5.54 -28.12
CA GLU A 191 8.66 -6.25 -28.88
C GLU A 191 8.16 -6.84 -30.21
N ASP A 192 6.87 -7.22 -30.26
CA ASP A 192 6.23 -7.84 -31.43
C ASP A 192 5.55 -6.84 -32.38
N GLU A 193 5.75 -5.53 -32.19
CA GLU A 193 5.01 -4.49 -32.90
C GLU A 193 5.90 -3.49 -33.65
N PRO A 194 5.39 -2.91 -34.76
CA PRO A 194 6.12 -1.86 -35.46
C PRO A 194 6.27 -0.61 -34.58
N VAL A 195 7.41 0.05 -34.70
CA VAL A 195 7.66 1.35 -34.04
C VAL A 195 6.67 2.41 -34.51
N ILE A 196 6.23 3.26 -33.59
CA ILE A 196 5.23 4.31 -33.82
C ILE A 196 5.89 5.68 -33.64
N PHE A 197 5.64 6.61 -34.55
CA PHE A 197 6.17 7.98 -34.44
C PHE A 197 5.29 8.83 -33.51
N TYR A 198 5.81 9.14 -32.33
CA TYR A 198 5.19 10.03 -31.34
C TYR A 198 5.60 11.48 -31.54
N GLN A 199 4.60 12.37 -31.58
CA GLN A 199 4.77 13.81 -31.55
C GLN A 199 4.43 14.35 -30.15
N PRO A 200 5.42 14.89 -29.40
CA PRO A 200 5.18 15.50 -28.11
C PRO A 200 4.17 16.63 -28.17
N ILE A 201 3.36 16.74 -27.12
CA ILE A 201 2.36 17.80 -26.97
C ILE A 201 3.02 19.00 -26.28
N ALA A 202 2.71 20.20 -26.75
CA ALA A 202 3.23 21.42 -26.14
C ALA A 202 2.83 21.51 -24.65
N ARG A 203 3.76 21.93 -23.80
CA ARG A 203 3.56 22.00 -22.34
C ARG A 203 2.28 22.75 -21.95
N ASN A 204 2.06 23.93 -22.55
CA ASN A 204 0.87 24.74 -22.27
C ASN A 204 -0.44 24.03 -22.64
N ALA A 205 -0.45 23.27 -23.74
CA ALA A 205 -1.61 22.49 -24.14
C ALA A 205 -1.87 21.32 -23.17
N CYS A 206 -0.82 20.67 -22.65
CA CYS A 206 -0.98 19.66 -21.60
C CYS A 206 -1.58 20.26 -20.32
N LEU A 207 -1.13 21.44 -19.89
CA LEU A 207 -1.65 22.13 -18.71
C LEU A 207 -3.12 22.54 -18.89
N GLU A 208 -3.48 23.06 -20.06
CA GLU A 208 -4.85 23.41 -20.42
C GLU A 208 -5.77 22.17 -20.41
N LEU A 209 -5.31 21.06 -20.99
CA LEU A 209 -6.03 19.78 -20.95
C LEU A 209 -6.21 19.26 -19.52
N GLY A 210 -5.19 19.42 -18.67
CA GLY A 210 -5.27 19.10 -17.25
C GLY A 210 -6.34 19.92 -16.53
N PHE A 211 -6.37 21.23 -16.78
CA PHE A 211 -7.37 22.14 -16.23
C PHE A 211 -8.80 21.79 -16.69
N ILE A 212 -9.00 21.56 -17.99
CA ILE A 212 -10.29 21.13 -18.54
C ILE A 212 -10.75 19.80 -17.93
N THR A 213 -9.82 18.84 -17.78
CA THR A 213 -10.13 17.54 -17.18
C THR A 213 -10.55 17.70 -15.72
N TYR A 214 -9.87 18.57 -14.97
CA TYR A 214 -10.26 18.89 -13.60
C TYR A 214 -11.65 19.55 -13.52
N GLN A 215 -11.97 20.50 -14.39
CA GLN A 215 -13.30 21.10 -14.45
C GLN A 215 -14.39 20.06 -14.73
N ARG A 216 -14.16 19.17 -15.70
CA ARG A 216 -15.09 18.05 -16.01
C ARG A 216 -15.27 17.11 -14.82
N MET A 217 -14.21 16.83 -14.06
CA MET A 217 -14.32 16.07 -12.81
C MET A 217 -15.27 16.76 -11.82
N GLN A 218 -15.12 18.06 -11.60
CA GLN A 218 -15.97 18.82 -10.68
C GLN A 218 -17.44 18.84 -11.15
N GLU A 219 -17.68 19.02 -12.44
CA GLU A 219 -19.03 18.95 -13.02
C GLU A 219 -19.66 17.57 -12.81
N MET A 220 -18.89 16.51 -13.02
CA MET A 220 -19.32 15.13 -12.85
C MET A 220 -19.67 14.80 -11.39
N LEU A 221 -18.87 15.30 -10.43
CA LEU A 221 -19.13 15.16 -9.00
C LEU A 221 -20.40 15.88 -8.56
N ARG A 222 -20.65 17.08 -9.12
CA ARG A 222 -21.88 17.86 -8.84
C ARG A 222 -23.10 17.31 -9.57
N GLY A 223 -22.90 16.63 -10.69
CA GLY A 223 -23.95 16.10 -11.53
C GLY A 223 -24.81 14.99 -10.88
N PRO A 224 -25.91 14.60 -11.54
CA PRO A 224 -26.86 13.63 -11.00
C PRO A 224 -26.40 12.17 -11.11
N GLY A 225 -25.21 11.89 -11.67
CA GLY A 225 -24.77 10.56 -12.13
C GLY A 225 -24.66 9.46 -11.08
N ALA A 226 -23.49 8.82 -10.94
CA ALA A 226 -23.27 7.62 -10.11
C ALA A 226 -23.48 7.85 -8.59
N ARG A 227 -24.74 8.04 -8.17
CA ARG A 227 -25.17 8.36 -6.79
C ARG A 227 -25.85 7.20 -6.08
N LYS A 228 -26.52 6.31 -6.83
CA LYS A 228 -27.17 5.13 -6.25
C LYS A 228 -26.12 4.06 -5.97
N LEU A 229 -26.02 3.63 -4.71
CA LEU A 229 -25.16 2.53 -4.32
C LEU A 229 -25.65 1.27 -5.05
N TYR A 230 -24.74 0.64 -5.78
CA TYR A 230 -25.02 -0.60 -6.47
C TYR A 230 -24.67 -1.80 -5.59
N ASN A 231 -23.43 -1.86 -5.10
CA ASN A 231 -22.95 -2.95 -4.26
C ASN A 231 -21.73 -2.51 -3.43
N GLU A 232 -21.31 -3.36 -2.49
CA GLU A 232 -20.11 -3.19 -1.69
C GLU A 232 -19.27 -4.48 -1.71
N ALA A 233 -17.97 -4.37 -1.98
CA ALA A 233 -17.06 -5.51 -2.01
C ALA A 233 -15.66 -5.09 -1.54
N PHE A 234 -15.04 -5.89 -0.67
CA PHE A 234 -13.71 -5.61 -0.10
C PHE A 234 -13.60 -4.21 0.53
N GLY A 235 -14.69 -3.71 1.12
CA GLY A 235 -14.80 -2.36 1.70
C GLY A 235 -14.93 -1.22 0.69
N TRP A 236 -14.98 -1.52 -0.62
CA TRP A 236 -15.27 -0.56 -1.67
C TRP A 236 -16.77 -0.51 -1.95
N LYS A 237 -17.34 0.69 -1.90
CA LYS A 237 -18.71 0.97 -2.33
C LYS A 237 -18.70 1.34 -3.80
N VAL A 238 -19.54 0.66 -4.59
CA VAL A 238 -19.58 0.79 -6.05
C VAL A 238 -20.86 1.50 -6.47
N TYR A 239 -20.71 2.52 -7.31
CA TYR A 239 -21.78 3.30 -7.89
C TYR A 239 -21.56 3.40 -9.40
N PHE A 240 -22.60 3.27 -10.20
CA PHE A 240 -22.53 3.59 -11.62
C PHE A 240 -23.87 4.05 -12.17
N SER A 241 -23.83 4.75 -13.30
CA SER A 241 -24.98 5.10 -14.11
C SER A 241 -24.63 4.99 -15.59
N MET A 242 -25.60 4.54 -16.38
CA MET A 242 -25.48 4.47 -17.85
C MET A 242 -26.29 5.59 -18.47
N HIS A 243 -25.70 6.25 -19.45
CA HIS A 243 -26.32 7.31 -20.23
C HIS A 243 -26.14 6.99 -21.70
N GLU A 244 -27.22 6.86 -22.44
CA GLU A 244 -27.16 6.78 -23.89
C GLU A 244 -26.88 8.17 -24.46
N ASP A 245 -25.81 8.29 -25.24
CA ASP A 245 -25.55 9.49 -26.02
C ASP A 245 -26.40 9.48 -27.30
N LYS A 246 -26.63 10.67 -27.88
CA LYS A 246 -27.41 10.85 -29.12
C LYS A 246 -26.85 10.07 -30.32
N MET A 247 -25.61 9.61 -30.22
CA MET A 247 -24.88 8.82 -31.22
C MET A 247 -24.92 7.30 -30.95
N SER A 248 -25.85 6.81 -30.12
CA SER A 248 -26.01 5.38 -29.75
C SER A 248 -24.80 4.75 -29.03
N LYS A 249 -23.88 5.57 -28.51
CA LYS A 249 -22.82 5.11 -27.60
C LYS A 249 -23.32 5.18 -26.16
N VAL A 250 -23.16 4.09 -25.41
CA VAL A 250 -23.46 4.08 -23.98
C VAL A 250 -22.26 4.66 -23.23
N ARG A 251 -22.48 5.76 -22.50
CA ARG A 251 -21.49 6.36 -21.62
C ARG A 251 -21.78 5.94 -20.19
N MET A 252 -20.79 5.30 -19.56
CA MET A 252 -20.84 4.93 -18.16
C MET A 252 -20.16 6.00 -17.32
N GLN A 253 -20.88 6.50 -16.32
CA GLN A 253 -20.27 7.16 -15.16
C GLN A 253 -20.09 6.12 -14.05
N HIS A 254 -18.91 6.04 -13.47
CA HIS A 254 -18.62 5.14 -12.36
C HIS A 254 -17.97 5.88 -11.21
N ARG A 255 -18.15 5.35 -10.00
CA ARG A 255 -17.54 5.84 -8.77
C ARG A 255 -17.38 4.69 -7.79
N PHE A 256 -16.19 4.61 -7.20
CA PHE A 256 -15.80 3.64 -6.20
C PHE A 256 -15.29 4.43 -5.01
N THR A 257 -15.85 4.22 -3.84
CA THR A 257 -15.41 4.93 -2.63
C THR A 257 -15.02 3.94 -1.54
N LYS A 258 -13.98 4.29 -0.79
CA LYS A 258 -13.54 3.55 0.39
C LYS A 258 -12.92 4.51 1.40
N ARG A 259 -13.27 4.34 2.67
CA ARG A 259 -12.66 5.11 3.76
C ARG A 259 -11.62 4.24 4.46
N ILE A 260 -10.44 4.81 4.67
CA ILE A 260 -9.33 4.13 5.32
C ILE A 260 -8.88 4.95 6.53
N SER A 261 -8.44 4.29 7.62
CA SER A 261 -7.81 5.03 8.73
C SER A 261 -6.55 5.74 8.25
N ALA A 262 -6.36 6.98 8.71
CA ALA A 262 -5.20 7.84 8.48
C ALA A 262 -3.98 7.43 9.34
N ILE A 263 -4.05 6.30 10.05
CA ILE A 263 -2.95 5.71 10.82
C ILE A 263 -2.66 4.32 10.24
N ASP A 264 -1.41 4.07 9.85
CA ASP A 264 -0.99 2.77 9.34
C ASP A 264 -0.74 1.74 10.47
N ALA A 265 -0.40 0.50 10.10
CA ALA A 265 -0.13 -0.56 11.06
C ALA A 265 1.12 -0.30 11.95
N ASN A 266 2.00 0.61 11.54
CA ASN A 266 3.19 1.01 12.28
C ASN A 266 2.92 2.23 13.18
N GLY A 267 1.71 2.80 13.13
CA GLY A 267 1.34 4.02 13.84
C GLY A 267 1.71 5.32 13.11
N GLU A 268 2.18 5.23 11.86
CA GLU A 268 2.54 6.38 11.04
C GLU A 268 1.31 7.00 10.37
N ARG A 269 1.31 8.32 10.21
CA ARG A 269 0.19 9.04 9.61
C ARG A 269 0.19 8.88 8.08
N VAL A 270 -0.89 8.31 7.56
CA VAL A 270 -1.20 8.24 6.13
C VAL A 270 -1.97 9.51 5.75
N THR A 271 -1.38 10.31 4.87
CA THR A 271 -1.99 11.54 4.30
C THR A 271 -2.32 11.35 2.83
N GLY A 272 -3.12 12.26 2.26
CA GLY A 272 -3.39 12.29 0.83
C GLY A 272 -2.11 12.38 -0.01
N ASP A 273 -1.07 13.08 0.47
CA ASP A 273 0.22 13.14 -0.21
C ASP A 273 0.97 11.80 -0.21
N THR A 274 0.93 11.06 0.91
CA THR A 274 1.59 9.75 0.98
C THR A 274 0.97 8.77 -0.02
N LEU A 275 -0.36 8.73 -0.11
CA LEU A 275 -1.11 7.91 -1.05
C LEU A 275 -0.90 8.39 -2.49
N ALA A 276 -0.94 9.70 -2.74
CA ALA A 276 -0.70 10.26 -4.07
C ALA A 276 0.72 9.97 -4.56
N LYS A 277 1.73 10.10 -3.71
CA LYS A 277 3.13 9.79 -4.05
C LYS A 277 3.31 8.30 -4.38
N ALA A 278 2.74 7.40 -3.58
CA ALA A 278 2.78 5.97 -3.84
C ALA A 278 2.04 5.63 -5.16
N THR A 279 0.89 6.25 -5.38
CA THR A 279 0.10 6.10 -6.60
C THR A 279 0.85 6.61 -7.83
N TRP A 280 1.46 7.80 -7.75
CA TRP A 280 2.28 8.37 -8.83
C TRP A 280 3.42 7.43 -9.20
N LYS A 281 4.11 6.85 -8.20
CA LYS A 281 5.15 5.85 -8.43
C LYS A 281 4.61 4.62 -9.17
N ILE A 282 3.44 4.09 -8.79
CA ILE A 282 2.82 2.94 -9.46
C ILE A 282 2.45 3.29 -10.90
N ILE A 283 1.81 4.44 -11.11
CA ILE A 283 1.34 4.90 -12.43
C ILE A 283 2.52 5.14 -13.38
N SER A 284 3.61 5.72 -12.88
CA SER A 284 4.79 6.06 -13.68
C SER A 284 5.74 4.88 -13.92
N THR A 285 5.62 3.78 -13.17
CA THR A 285 6.49 2.60 -13.29
C THR A 285 5.74 1.47 -14.00
N PRO A 286 6.11 1.09 -15.24
CA PRO A 286 5.40 0.07 -16.02
C PRO A 286 5.19 -1.26 -15.29
N GLU A 287 6.22 -1.73 -14.56
CA GLU A 287 6.19 -3.02 -13.88
C GLU A 287 5.20 -3.02 -12.71
N LEU A 288 5.12 -1.91 -11.96
CA LEU A 288 4.15 -1.75 -10.87
C LEU A 288 2.74 -1.55 -11.41
N TYR A 289 2.61 -0.80 -12.50
CA TYR A 289 1.33 -0.58 -13.15
C TYR A 289 0.74 -1.90 -13.66
N SER A 290 1.55 -2.74 -14.32
CA SER A 290 1.11 -4.05 -14.81
C SER A 290 0.66 -4.99 -13.68
N GLN A 291 1.17 -4.84 -12.45
CA GLN A 291 0.74 -5.66 -11.31
C GLN A 291 -0.69 -5.36 -10.84
N MET A 292 -1.26 -4.22 -11.22
CA MET A 292 -2.66 -3.90 -10.90
C MET A 292 -3.65 -4.74 -11.73
N TYR A 293 -3.20 -5.36 -12.82
CA TYR A 293 -4.06 -6.09 -13.75
C TYR A 293 -3.75 -7.59 -13.74
N ARG A 294 -4.78 -8.41 -13.95
CA ARG A 294 -4.65 -9.87 -13.99
C ARG A 294 -3.84 -10.32 -15.21
N SER A 295 -4.16 -9.73 -16.35
CA SER A 295 -3.42 -9.90 -17.58
C SER A 295 -2.36 -8.79 -17.66
N PRO A 296 -1.10 -9.09 -18.03
CA PRO A 296 -0.05 -8.09 -18.11
C PRO A 296 -0.46 -6.97 -19.05
N MET A 297 -0.35 -5.73 -18.56
CA MET A 297 -0.72 -4.54 -19.32
C MET A 297 0.54 -3.77 -19.70
N THR A 298 0.66 -3.41 -20.97
CA THR A 298 1.79 -2.63 -21.46
C THR A 298 1.55 -1.16 -21.12
N SER A 299 2.52 -0.53 -20.48
CA SER A 299 2.50 0.90 -20.13
C SER A 299 3.84 1.52 -20.48
N LYS A 300 3.83 2.61 -21.23
CA LYS A 300 5.05 3.32 -21.65
C LYS A 300 4.89 4.82 -21.46
N MET A 301 5.88 5.45 -20.82
CA MET A 301 5.92 6.90 -20.68
C MET A 301 6.36 7.54 -22.01
N LEU A 302 5.53 8.40 -22.58
CA LEU A 302 5.80 9.11 -23.82
C LEU A 302 6.37 10.51 -23.59
N GLN A 303 5.97 11.20 -22.54
CA GLN A 303 6.46 12.54 -22.27
C GLN A 303 6.40 12.83 -20.78
N HIS A 304 7.50 13.33 -20.22
CA HIS A 304 7.50 13.98 -18.92
C HIS A 304 7.28 15.48 -19.15
N VAL A 305 6.13 16.00 -18.74
CA VAL A 305 5.77 17.41 -18.98
C VAL A 305 6.29 18.28 -17.84
N ASP A 306 6.09 17.82 -16.60
CA ASP A 306 6.68 18.33 -15.37
C ASP A 306 6.56 17.30 -14.25
N ALA A 307 6.93 17.67 -13.03
CA ALA A 307 6.91 16.79 -11.86
C ALA A 307 5.54 16.16 -11.54
N HIS A 308 4.45 16.76 -12.02
CA HIS A 308 3.07 16.36 -11.72
C HIS A 308 2.26 16.01 -12.96
N THR A 309 2.87 16.03 -14.15
CA THR A 309 2.18 15.87 -15.43
C THR A 309 2.99 14.97 -16.35
N SER A 310 2.36 13.92 -16.88
CA SER A 310 3.02 13.00 -17.82
C SER A 310 2.04 12.48 -18.87
N VAL A 311 2.55 12.23 -20.07
CA VAL A 311 1.82 11.58 -21.17
C VAL A 311 2.29 10.14 -21.26
N MET A 312 1.35 9.20 -21.30
CA MET A 312 1.62 7.76 -21.32
C MET A 312 0.80 7.07 -22.41
N MET A 313 1.32 5.96 -22.91
CA MET A 313 0.61 5.04 -23.79
C MET A 313 0.42 3.71 -23.08
N ARG A 314 -0.79 3.15 -23.20
CA ARG A 314 -1.21 1.98 -22.44
C ARG A 314 -2.10 1.05 -23.27
N THR A 315 -2.08 -0.24 -22.95
CA THR A 315 -3.09 -1.18 -23.43
C THR A 315 -4.27 -1.28 -22.46
N PHE A 316 -5.40 -1.81 -22.90
CA PHE A 316 -6.54 -2.15 -22.05
C PHE A 316 -7.21 -3.41 -22.61
N PRO A 317 -7.81 -4.28 -21.77
CA PRO A 317 -8.59 -5.40 -22.26
C PRO A 317 -9.82 -4.93 -23.02
N ASP A 318 -10.12 -5.57 -24.15
CA ASP A 318 -11.39 -5.41 -24.85
C ASP A 318 -12.54 -6.21 -24.17
N ALA A 319 -13.70 -6.26 -24.82
CA ALA A 319 -14.87 -7.01 -24.33
C ALA A 319 -14.59 -8.53 -24.13
N ASN A 320 -13.62 -9.10 -24.83
CA ASN A 320 -13.20 -10.49 -24.72
C ASN A 320 -12.04 -10.68 -23.73
N ALA A 321 -11.70 -9.66 -22.94
CA ALA A 321 -10.56 -9.62 -22.03
C ALA A 321 -9.18 -9.78 -22.71
N VAL A 322 -9.07 -9.44 -24.00
CA VAL A 322 -7.82 -9.46 -24.76
C VAL A 322 -7.23 -8.06 -24.81
N MET A 323 -5.91 -7.92 -24.59
CA MET A 323 -5.19 -6.62 -24.51
C MET A 323 -5.02 -5.92 -25.88
N ARG A 324 -6.11 -5.70 -26.61
CA ARG A 324 -6.14 -5.12 -27.96
C ARG A 324 -6.43 -3.62 -27.97
N MET A 325 -7.10 -3.10 -26.95
CA MET A 325 -7.37 -1.67 -26.86
C MET A 325 -6.09 -0.92 -26.49
N ARG A 326 -5.85 0.21 -27.14
CA ARG A 326 -4.75 1.12 -26.84
C ARG A 326 -5.29 2.50 -26.56
N PHE A 327 -4.61 3.21 -25.67
CA PHE A 327 -4.94 4.59 -25.42
C PHE A 327 -3.70 5.39 -25.04
N VAL A 328 -3.71 6.65 -25.43
CA VAL A 328 -2.77 7.65 -24.91
C VAL A 328 -3.52 8.41 -23.84
N CYS A 329 -2.89 8.63 -22.69
CA CYS A 329 -3.47 9.44 -21.64
C CYS A 329 -2.50 10.50 -21.12
N LEU A 330 -3.09 11.64 -20.75
CA LEU A 330 -2.46 12.61 -19.86
C LEU A 330 -2.80 12.24 -18.43
N VAL A 331 -1.78 12.10 -17.58
CA VAL A 331 -1.94 11.96 -16.14
C VAL A 331 -1.46 13.22 -15.44
N VAL A 332 -2.30 13.79 -14.57
CA VAL A 332 -2.03 15.04 -13.84
C VAL A 332 -2.31 14.85 -12.37
N GLN A 333 -1.40 15.28 -11.50
CA GLN A 333 -1.66 15.40 -10.07
C GLN A 333 -2.11 16.83 -9.75
N VAL A 334 -3.25 16.95 -9.08
CA VAL A 334 -3.85 18.23 -8.65
C VAL A 334 -4.07 18.20 -7.13
N GLN A 335 -3.93 19.36 -6.50
CA GLN A 335 -4.28 19.55 -5.08
C GLN A 335 -5.33 20.64 -4.97
N ASP A 336 -6.37 20.37 -4.19
CA ASP A 336 -7.48 21.29 -3.96
C ASP A 336 -8.07 21.12 -2.55
N CYS A 337 -9.11 21.89 -2.24
CA CYS A 337 -9.89 21.76 -1.01
C CYS A 337 -11.36 21.53 -1.34
N VAL A 338 -12.00 20.62 -0.62
CA VAL A 338 -13.43 20.32 -0.71
C VAL A 338 -14.12 20.92 0.50
N ILE A 339 -15.24 21.60 0.28
CA ILE A 339 -16.08 22.10 1.38
C ILE A 339 -17.10 21.01 1.70
N ASP A 340 -17.17 20.58 2.96
CA ASP A 340 -18.21 19.63 3.37
C ASP A 340 -19.59 20.32 3.38
N GLU A 341 -20.49 19.87 2.52
CA GLU A 341 -21.86 20.40 2.39
C GLU A 341 -22.67 20.19 3.69
N ASN A 342 -22.29 19.21 4.52
CA ASN A 342 -22.95 18.93 5.81
C ASN A 342 -22.46 19.81 6.97
N ALA A 343 -21.39 20.60 6.77
CA ALA A 343 -20.81 21.45 7.82
C ALA A 343 -21.68 22.67 8.18
N GLY A 344 -22.76 22.92 7.43
CA GLY A 344 -23.71 24.01 7.66
C GLY A 344 -24.51 23.94 8.97
N VAL A 345 -24.45 22.82 9.71
CA VAL A 345 -25.16 22.68 11.00
C VAL A 345 -24.34 23.20 12.19
N ASN A 346 -23.01 23.20 12.11
CA ASN A 346 -22.12 23.55 13.23
C ASN A 346 -21.24 24.79 13.01
N GLY A 347 -21.41 25.53 11.90
CA GLY A 347 -20.75 26.83 11.69
C GLY A 347 -19.22 26.79 11.50
N LYS A 348 -18.60 25.60 11.44
CA LYS A 348 -17.23 25.44 10.97
C LYS A 348 -17.25 25.20 9.46
N ASN A 349 -16.59 26.05 8.70
CA ASN A 349 -16.23 25.73 7.32
C ASN A 349 -15.14 24.65 7.35
N ASP A 350 -15.54 23.38 7.43
CA ASP A 350 -14.59 22.26 7.36
C ASP A 350 -14.19 22.04 5.91
N THR A 351 -13.22 22.85 5.47
CA THR A 351 -12.50 22.64 4.23
C THR A 351 -11.57 21.44 4.40
N ARG A 352 -11.84 20.36 3.66
CA ARG A 352 -11.02 19.16 3.63
C ARG A 352 -10.02 19.24 2.51
N ARG A 353 -8.76 18.94 2.81
CA ARG A 353 -7.71 18.88 1.79
C ARG A 353 -7.90 17.64 0.91
N ARG A 354 -7.72 17.80 -0.40
CA ARG A 354 -7.79 16.70 -1.37
C ARG A 354 -6.61 16.72 -2.33
N VAL A 355 -6.08 15.54 -2.60
CA VAL A 355 -5.08 15.30 -3.65
C VAL A 355 -5.68 14.36 -4.67
N THR A 356 -5.62 14.71 -5.96
CA THR A 356 -6.28 13.97 -7.03
C THR A 356 -5.32 13.65 -8.17
N MET A 357 -5.34 12.40 -8.60
CA MET A 357 -4.69 11.89 -9.82
C MET A 357 -5.72 11.86 -10.94
N LEU A 358 -5.65 12.79 -11.88
CA LEU A 358 -6.52 12.86 -13.05
C LEU A 358 -5.89 12.09 -14.21
N THR A 359 -6.70 11.33 -14.94
CA THR A 359 -6.33 10.67 -16.19
C THR A 359 -7.31 11.07 -17.28
N SER A 360 -6.80 11.56 -18.41
CA SER A 360 -7.60 11.98 -19.56
C SER A 360 -7.11 11.27 -20.80
N ILE A 361 -7.99 10.55 -21.51
CA ILE A 361 -7.64 9.92 -22.78
C ILE A 361 -7.50 11.01 -23.83
N LEU A 362 -6.37 10.99 -24.52
CA LEU A 362 -6.03 11.92 -25.59
C LEU A 362 -6.41 11.32 -26.94
N ASP A 363 -6.72 12.21 -27.88
CA ASP A 363 -6.91 11.82 -29.27
C ASP A 363 -5.59 11.28 -29.85
N PRO A 364 -5.52 10.00 -30.24
CA PRO A 364 -4.29 9.39 -30.75
C PRO A 364 -3.80 10.09 -32.01
N ASP A 365 -4.68 10.68 -32.83
CA ASP A 365 -4.28 11.34 -34.09
C ASP A 365 -3.44 12.60 -33.83
N LYS A 366 -3.62 13.24 -32.66
CA LYS A 366 -2.81 14.39 -32.22
C LYS A 366 -1.44 13.97 -31.70
N CYS A 367 -1.33 12.76 -31.15
CA CYS A 367 -0.10 12.21 -30.59
C CYS A 367 0.73 11.46 -31.64
N PHE A 368 0.07 10.89 -32.65
CA PHE A 368 0.64 10.06 -33.68
C PHE A 368 0.14 10.50 -35.06
N PRO A 369 0.55 11.69 -35.56
CA PRO A 369 0.07 12.24 -36.82
C PRO A 369 0.42 11.37 -38.05
N ARG A 370 1.32 10.39 -37.88
CA ARG A 370 1.76 9.43 -38.89
C ARG A 370 1.23 8.01 -38.66
N ALA A 371 0.34 7.80 -37.68
CA ALA A 371 -0.23 6.47 -37.40
C ALA A 371 -1.08 5.93 -38.56
N SER A 372 -1.63 6.79 -39.41
CA SER A 372 -2.36 6.41 -40.62
C SER A 372 -1.45 6.04 -41.80
N THR A 373 -0.17 6.46 -41.77
CA THR A 373 0.81 6.21 -42.85
C THR A 373 1.70 4.98 -42.63
N HIS A 374 1.75 4.48 -41.39
CA HIS A 374 2.41 3.21 -41.07
C HIS A 374 1.31 2.19 -40.78
N THR A 375 1.41 1.00 -41.37
CA THR A 375 0.39 -0.05 -41.34
C THR A 375 -0.21 -0.15 -39.94
N PRO A 376 -1.49 0.24 -39.74
CA PRO A 376 -2.14 0.06 -38.46
C PRO A 376 -2.01 -1.41 -38.12
N SER A 377 -1.55 -1.75 -36.91
CA SER A 377 -1.66 -3.14 -36.48
C SER A 377 -3.14 -3.51 -36.62
N PRO A 378 -3.52 -4.46 -37.51
CA PRO A 378 -4.94 -4.79 -37.73
C PRO A 378 -5.58 -5.41 -36.47
N MET A 379 -4.78 -5.64 -35.42
CA MET A 379 -5.19 -6.24 -34.17
C MET A 379 -5.35 -5.22 -33.03
N ALA A 380 -5.09 -3.93 -33.24
CA ALA A 380 -5.13 -2.91 -32.19
C ALA A 380 -6.19 -1.84 -32.45
N GLU A 381 -7.06 -1.64 -31.46
CA GLU A 381 -8.13 -0.64 -31.49
C GLU A 381 -7.76 0.54 -30.58
N TRP A 382 -8.06 1.77 -31.00
CA TRP A 382 -7.71 2.96 -30.23
C TRP A 382 -8.91 3.53 -29.47
N MET A 383 -8.77 3.68 -28.15
CA MET A 383 -9.66 4.51 -27.37
C MET A 383 -9.34 5.97 -27.64
N ARG A 384 -10.38 6.75 -27.93
CA ARG A 384 -10.25 8.18 -28.29
C ARG A 384 -10.79 9.12 -27.22
N GLU A 385 -11.57 8.59 -26.29
CA GLU A 385 -12.29 9.36 -25.29
C GLU A 385 -12.40 8.57 -23.99
N GLY A 386 -12.39 9.30 -22.89
CA GLY A 386 -12.55 8.77 -21.54
C GLY A 386 -11.76 9.60 -20.55
N MET A 387 -12.21 9.58 -19.30
CA MET A 387 -11.50 10.20 -18.20
C MET A 387 -11.72 9.41 -16.92
N SER A 388 -10.72 9.41 -16.05
CA SER A 388 -10.86 8.91 -14.69
C SER A 388 -10.10 9.80 -13.72
N TYR A 389 -10.42 9.66 -12.45
CA TYR A 389 -9.71 10.31 -11.36
C TYR A 389 -9.59 9.34 -10.19
N LEU A 390 -8.51 9.48 -9.43
CA LEU A 390 -8.35 8.85 -8.12
C LEU A 390 -8.01 9.95 -7.11
N SER A 391 -8.88 10.18 -6.16
CA SER A 391 -8.76 11.26 -5.18
C SER A 391 -8.64 10.74 -3.76
N PHE A 392 -7.91 11.50 -2.95
CA PHE A 392 -7.63 11.24 -1.55
C PHE A 392 -8.05 12.47 -0.75
N THR A 393 -9.14 12.38 -0.01
CA THR A 393 -9.69 13.47 0.80
C THR A 393 -9.42 13.20 2.27
N GLU A 394 -8.71 14.10 2.94
CA GLU A 394 -8.37 13.97 4.36
C GLU A 394 -9.56 14.39 5.24
N ILE A 395 -9.94 13.53 6.17
CA ILE A 395 -11.01 13.75 7.15
C ILE A 395 -10.37 13.72 8.54
N ASP A 396 -9.88 14.88 8.98
CA ASP A 396 -9.13 15.02 10.22
C ASP A 396 -9.93 14.59 11.46
N GLU A 397 -11.21 14.94 11.53
CA GLU A 397 -12.08 14.65 12.68
C GLU A 397 -12.23 13.14 12.95
N GLU A 398 -12.21 12.34 11.90
CA GLU A 398 -12.36 10.88 11.98
C GLU A 398 -11.01 10.15 11.89
N ASN A 399 -9.88 10.87 11.84
CA ASN A 399 -8.57 10.32 11.53
C ASN A 399 -8.63 9.34 10.35
N SER A 400 -9.25 9.77 9.25
CA SER A 400 -9.46 8.92 8.08
C SER A 400 -9.13 9.65 6.78
N VAL A 401 -8.86 8.87 5.74
CA VAL A 401 -8.72 9.33 4.37
C VAL A 401 -9.79 8.65 3.54
N GLU A 402 -10.60 9.44 2.87
CA GLU A 402 -11.57 8.96 1.90
C GLU A 402 -10.90 8.85 0.53
N ILE A 403 -10.95 7.65 -0.04
CA ILE A 403 -10.44 7.34 -1.35
C ILE A 403 -11.63 7.26 -2.29
N GLU A 404 -11.59 7.99 -3.39
CA GLU A 404 -12.61 7.94 -4.44
C GLU A 404 -11.95 7.75 -5.80
N TYR A 405 -12.30 6.67 -6.49
CA TYR A 405 -11.98 6.46 -7.90
C TYR A 405 -13.24 6.61 -8.74
N GLY A 406 -13.23 7.48 -9.73
CA GLY A 406 -14.39 7.63 -10.60
C GLY A 406 -14.03 8.09 -11.99
N GLY A 407 -15.01 8.15 -12.87
CA GLY A 407 -14.76 8.56 -14.23
C GLY A 407 -15.93 8.42 -15.19
N LEU A 408 -15.65 8.79 -16.43
CA LEU A 408 -16.53 8.64 -17.57
C LEU A 408 -15.81 7.80 -18.61
N THR A 409 -16.43 6.72 -19.05
CA THR A 409 -15.92 5.91 -20.15
C THR A 409 -17.06 5.50 -21.06
N ASN A 410 -16.77 5.39 -22.34
CA ASN A 410 -17.68 4.74 -23.27
C ASN A 410 -17.61 3.23 -23.01
N VAL A 411 -18.75 2.56 -22.99
CA VAL A 411 -18.88 1.12 -22.78
C VAL A 411 -19.85 0.55 -23.79
N ASP A 412 -19.71 -0.74 -24.05
CA ASP A 412 -20.76 -1.51 -24.70
C ASP A 412 -21.88 -1.82 -23.71
N SER A 413 -23.07 -2.14 -24.22
CA SER A 413 -24.27 -2.42 -23.39
C SER A 413 -24.18 -3.74 -22.61
N GLU A 414 -23.11 -4.51 -22.78
CA GLU A 414 -22.95 -5.83 -22.18
C GLU A 414 -22.66 -5.76 -20.68
N THR A 415 -23.43 -6.56 -19.94
CA THR A 415 -23.26 -6.75 -18.49
C THR A 415 -22.95 -8.20 -18.19
N ALA A 416 -22.11 -8.45 -17.19
CA ALA A 416 -21.79 -9.77 -16.70
C ALA A 416 -23.06 -10.40 -16.11
N SER A 417 -23.52 -11.51 -16.70
CA SER A 417 -24.75 -12.20 -16.31
C SER A 417 -24.78 -12.66 -14.85
N CYS A 418 -23.61 -12.91 -14.24
CA CYS A 418 -23.49 -13.38 -12.86
C CYS A 418 -23.56 -12.26 -11.79
N THR A 419 -23.22 -11.02 -12.15
CA THR A 419 -23.16 -9.89 -11.20
C THR A 419 -24.11 -8.76 -11.55
N GLY A 420 -24.61 -8.72 -12.79
CA GLY A 420 -25.37 -7.58 -13.33
C GLY A 420 -24.51 -6.32 -13.54
N LEU A 421 -23.19 -6.42 -13.39
CA LEU A 421 -22.25 -5.31 -13.57
C LEU A 421 -21.70 -5.28 -14.99
N PRO A 422 -21.45 -4.10 -15.57
CA PRO A 422 -20.63 -3.99 -16.78
C PRO A 422 -19.26 -4.62 -16.55
N PHE A 423 -18.75 -5.40 -17.52
CA PHE A 423 -17.44 -6.05 -17.39
C PHE A 423 -16.31 -5.04 -17.10
N VAL A 424 -16.41 -3.85 -17.69
CA VAL A 424 -15.49 -2.73 -17.44
C VAL A 424 -15.45 -2.35 -15.96
N THR A 425 -16.61 -2.30 -15.29
CA THR A 425 -16.70 -1.99 -13.84
C THR A 425 -16.05 -3.08 -12.99
N MET A 426 -16.16 -4.35 -13.39
CA MET A 426 -15.48 -5.45 -12.70
C MET A 426 -13.96 -5.34 -12.82
N ASN A 427 -13.45 -5.09 -14.03
CA ASN A 427 -12.01 -4.90 -14.28
C ASN A 427 -11.45 -3.69 -13.50
N MET A 428 -12.22 -2.59 -13.41
CA MET A 428 -11.87 -1.42 -12.59
C MET A 428 -11.81 -1.76 -11.10
N GLY A 429 -12.81 -2.46 -10.57
CA GLY A 429 -12.83 -2.89 -9.17
C GLY A 429 -11.67 -3.83 -8.82
N GLU A 430 -11.36 -4.78 -9.71
CA GLU A 430 -10.21 -5.68 -9.55
C GLU A 430 -8.89 -4.91 -9.50
N ALA A 431 -8.70 -3.93 -10.39
CA ALA A 431 -7.52 -3.08 -10.43
C ALA A 431 -7.39 -2.22 -9.16
N LEU A 432 -8.51 -1.70 -8.62
CA LEU A 432 -8.51 -0.93 -7.38
C LEU A 432 -8.10 -1.77 -6.16
N VAL A 433 -8.59 -3.01 -6.06
CA VAL A 433 -8.21 -3.90 -4.96
C VAL A 433 -6.71 -4.22 -5.02
N ARG A 434 -6.15 -4.46 -6.20
CA ARG A 434 -4.70 -4.68 -6.35
C ARG A 434 -3.88 -3.41 -6.10
N TRP A 435 -4.35 -2.26 -6.58
CA TRP A 435 -3.75 -0.96 -6.29
C TRP A 435 -3.68 -0.72 -4.78
N GLU A 436 -4.78 -0.99 -4.06
CA GLU A 436 -4.84 -0.84 -2.61
C GLU A 436 -3.80 -1.74 -1.92
N GLN A 437 -3.60 -2.97 -2.38
CA GLN A 437 -2.58 -3.87 -1.85
C GLN A 437 -1.14 -3.35 -2.06
N LEU A 438 -0.90 -2.59 -3.13
CA LEU A 438 0.41 -1.99 -3.43
C LEU A 438 0.67 -0.71 -2.61
N VAL A 439 -0.37 0.08 -2.35
CA VAL A 439 -0.25 1.37 -1.64
C VAL A 439 -0.40 1.21 -0.12
N THR A 440 -1.23 0.26 0.31
CA THR A 440 -1.44 -0.10 1.72
C THR A 440 -1.17 -1.58 1.96
N PRO A 441 0.09 -2.04 1.80
CA PRO A 441 0.42 -3.42 2.10
C PRO A 441 0.21 -3.66 3.60
N MET A 442 -0.78 -4.50 3.93
CA MET A 442 -1.30 -4.88 5.28
C MET A 442 -2.62 -4.23 5.73
N ARG A 443 -3.69 -4.42 4.94
CA ARG A 443 -5.09 -4.36 5.44
C ARG A 443 -5.97 -5.48 4.88
N THR A 444 -5.47 -6.71 4.87
CA THR A 444 -6.33 -7.87 4.67
C THR A 444 -7.16 -8.10 5.95
N LEU A 445 -8.45 -7.73 5.88
CA LEU A 445 -9.54 -8.12 6.80
C LEU A 445 -9.55 -7.43 8.19
N SER A 446 -9.93 -6.16 8.25
CA SER A 446 -10.78 -5.71 9.36
C SER A 446 -12.23 -6.01 8.99
N ILE A 447 -12.68 -7.24 9.27
CA ILE A 447 -14.11 -7.53 9.32
C ILE A 447 -14.63 -6.73 10.51
N THR A 448 -15.32 -5.63 10.26
CA THR A 448 -16.16 -5.01 11.29
C THR A 448 -17.35 -5.95 11.48
N GLU A 449 -17.29 -6.78 12.52
CA GLU A 449 -18.48 -7.44 13.06
C GLU A 449 -19.46 -6.33 13.48
N LYS A 450 -20.70 -6.46 13.03
CA LYS A 450 -21.82 -5.60 13.43
C LYS A 450 -22.31 -5.99 14.81
#